data_AF-J7IWE1-F1
#
_entry.id   AF-J7IWE1-F1
#
_cell.length_a   1.000
_cell.length_b   1.000
_cell.length_c   1.000
_cell.angle_alpha   90.00
_cell.angle_beta   90.00
_cell.angle_gamma   90.00
#
_symmetry.space_group_name_H-M   'P 1'
#
loop_
_entity.id
_entity.type
_entity.pdbx_description
1 polymer ?
#
loop_
_entity_poly.entity_id
_entity_poly.type
_entity_poly.pdbx_seq_one_letter_code
_entity_poly.pdbx_strand_id
1 'polypeptide(L)' 'MKISKDLKILLATIEDLRKELCYTVRQGKSISDPSVIKLSQDLDEELNKYYRIARGEAKTG' A
#
# COMPACT_ATOMS: atom_id res chain seq x y z
N MET A 1 9.31 20.67 -3.26
CA MET A 1 9.13 19.48 -4.12
C MET A 1 7.63 19.31 -4.38
N LYS A 2 7.17 19.48 -5.63
CA LYS A 2 5.73 19.38 -5.97
C LYS A 2 5.39 17.89 -6.10
N ILE A 3 4.59 17.34 -5.19
CA ILE A 3 4.13 15.95 -5.26
C ILE A 3 3.30 15.78 -6.53
N SER A 4 3.68 14.84 -7.41
CA SER A 4 2.94 14.54 -8.64
C SER A 4 1.53 14.02 -8.30
N LYS A 5 0.57 14.19 -9.22
CA LYS A 5 -0.79 13.65 -9.02
C LYS A 5 -0.76 12.13 -8.80
N ASP A 6 0.08 11.42 -9.55
CA ASP A 6 0.23 9.98 -9.44
C ASP A 6 0.77 9.57 -8.06
N LEU A 7 1.72 10.32 -7.51
CA LEU A 7 2.23 10.08 -6.17
C LEU A 7 1.17 10.36 -5.10
N LYS A 8 0.30 11.36 -5.29
CA LYS A 8 -0.83 11.60 -4.38
C LYS A 8 -1.83 10.45 -4.39
N ILE A 9 -2.14 9.93 -5.58
CA ILE A 9 -3.05 8.78 -5.74
C ILE A 9 -2.44 7.56 -5.04
N LEU A 10 -1.17 7.26 -5.30
CA LEU A 10 -0.46 6.16 -4.67
C LEU A 10 -0.48 6.24 -3.14
N LEU A 11 -0.18 7.43 -2.58
CA LEU A 11 -0.21 7.64 -1.13
C LEU A 11 -1.62 7.47 -0.55
N ALA A 12 -2.66 7.92 -1.26
CA ALA A 12 -4.05 7.71 -0.84
C ALA A 12 -4.39 6.21 -0.82
N THR A 13 -4.02 5.46 -1.88
CA THR A 13 -4.24 4.02 -1.95
C THR A 13 -3.53 3.27 -0.82
N ILE A 14 -2.27 3.62 -0.50
CA ILE A 14 -1.53 3.04 0.63
C ILE A 14 -2.27 3.28 1.95
N GLU A 15 -2.76 4.50 2.16
CA GLU A 15 -3.44 4.86 3.40
C GLU A 15 -4.80 4.16 3.55
N ASP A 16 -5.53 3.98 2.45
CA ASP A 16 -6.81 3.26 2.44
C ASP A 16 -6.61 1.77 2.73
N LEU A 17 -5.63 1.12 2.09
CA LEU A 17 -5.27 -0.27 2.36
C LEU A 17 -4.81 -0.47 3.81
N ARG A 18 -4.00 0.46 4.34
CA ARG A 18 -3.58 0.43 5.76
C ARG A 18 -4.78 0.48 6.70
N LYS A 19 -5.73 1.38 6.45
CA LYS A 19 -6.96 1.49 7.25
C LYS A 19 -7.80 0.23 7.17
N GLU A 20 -7.97 -0.34 5.99
CA GLU A 20 -8.77 -1.54 5.78
C GLU A 20 -8.14 -2.77 6.45
N LEU A 21 -6.82 -2.94 6.35
CA LEU A 21 -6.08 -3.99 7.04
C LEU A 21 -6.20 -3.85 8.56
N CYS A 22 -5.97 -2.64 9.09
CA CYS A 22 -6.14 -2.36 10.52
C CYS A 22 -7.57 -2.62 11.00
N TYR A 23 -8.58 -2.19 10.24
CA TYR A 23 -9.98 -2.42 10.56
C TYR A 23 -10.28 -3.91 10.60
N THR A 24 -9.85 -4.66 9.58
CA THR A 24 -10.10 -6.10 9.47
C THR A 24 -9.50 -6.89 10.62
N VAL A 25 -8.26 -6.59 11.02
CA VAL A 25 -7.62 -7.21 12.19
C VAL A 25 -8.32 -6.80 13.49
N ARG A 26 -8.77 -5.54 13.62
CA ARG A 26 -9.55 -5.08 14.79
C ARG A 26 -10.92 -5.74 14.92
N GLN A 27 -11.51 -6.20 13.82
CA GLN A 27 -12.73 -7.01 13.83
C GLN A 27 -12.48 -8.47 14.27
N GLY A 28 -11.23 -8.81 14.65
CA GLY A 28 -10.88 -10.14 15.17
C GLY A 28 -10.59 -11.16 14.08
N LYS A 29 -10.46 -10.76 12.80
CA LYS A 29 -10.00 -11.69 11.77
C LYS A 29 -8.56 -12.12 12.06
N SER A 30 -8.29 -13.41 11.90
CA SER A 30 -6.96 -13.97 12.05
C SER A 30 -5.98 -13.39 11.03
N ILE A 31 -4.71 -13.27 11.39
CA ILE A 31 -3.63 -12.95 10.43
C ILE A 31 -3.48 -13.99 9.32
N SER A 32 -3.96 -15.21 9.55
CA SER A 32 -4.00 -16.28 8.56
C SER A 32 -5.26 -16.28 7.70
N ASP A 33 -6.18 -15.34 7.94
CA ASP A 33 -7.38 -15.19 7.12
C ASP A 33 -6.99 -14.78 5.69
N PRO A 34 -7.51 -15.43 4.64
CA PRO A 34 -7.16 -15.11 3.26
C PRO A 34 -7.39 -13.65 2.87
N SER A 35 -8.42 -12.99 3.42
CA SER A 35 -8.67 -11.57 3.16
C SER A 35 -7.63 -10.66 3.83
N VAL A 36 -7.16 -11.02 5.03
CA VAL A 36 -6.09 -10.28 5.72
C VAL A 36 -4.76 -10.46 4.99
N ILE A 37 -4.46 -11.68 4.54
CA ILE A 37 -3.27 -11.96 3.73
C ILE A 37 -3.30 -11.15 2.44
N LYS A 38 -4.43 -11.15 1.72
CA LYS A 38 -4.57 -10.40 0.47
C LYS A 38 -4.39 -8.90 0.67
N LEU A 39 -5.03 -8.31 1.69
CA LEU A 39 -4.85 -6.90 2.04
C LEU A 39 -3.40 -6.56 2.39
N SER A 40 -2.70 -7.46 3.10
CA SER A 40 -1.29 -7.29 3.42
C SER A 40 -0.40 -7.31 2.17
N GLN A 41 -0.69 -8.21 1.22
CA GLN A 41 0.05 -8.29 -0.04
C GLN A 41 -0.18 -7.06 -0.92
N ASP A 42 -1.43 -6.62 -1.04
CA ASP A 42 -1.78 -5.44 -1.83
C ASP A 42 -1.12 -4.17 -1.25
N LEU A 43 -1.09 -4.04 0.08
CA LEU A 43 -0.39 -2.95 0.75
C LEU A 43 1.13 -2.99 0.49
N ASP A 44 1.74 -4.17 0.56
CA ASP A 44 3.18 -4.33 0.28
C ASP A 44 3.53 -3.97 -1.17
N GLU A 45 2.70 -4.35 -2.14
CA GLU A 45 2.87 -3.99 -3.55
C GLU A 45 2.87 -2.47 -3.77
N GLU A 46 1.92 -1.75 -3.17
CA GLU A 46 1.85 -0.29 -3.30
C GLU A 46 3.01 0.42 -2.56
N LEU A 47 3.40 -0.07 -1.38
CA LEU A 47 4.57 0.43 -0.66
C LEU A 47 5.85 0.23 -1.49
N ASN A 48 6.01 -0.92 -2.14
CA ASN A 48 7.14 -1.18 -3.02
C ASN A 48 7.17 -0.22 -4.22
N LYS A 49 6.02 0.12 -4.81
CA LYS A 49 5.94 1.17 -5.86
C LYS A 49 6.38 2.53 -5.31
N TYR A 50 5.93 2.90 -4.11
CA TYR A 50 6.33 4.14 -3.46
C TYR A 50 7.84 4.20 -3.21
N TYR A 51 8.42 3.12 -2.67
CA TYR A 51 9.86 3.05 -2.42
C TYR A 51 10.69 3.15 -3.70
N ARG A 52 10.25 2.54 -4.81
CA ARG A 52 10.92 2.70 -6.11
C ARG A 52 10.92 4.15 -6.58
N ILE A 53 9.78 4.84 -6.46
CA ILE A 53 9.68 6.27 -6.80
C ILE A 53 10.58 7.11 -5.87
N ALA A 54 10.56 6.83 -4.56
CA ALA A 54 11.34 7.57 -3.58
C ALA A 54 12.85 7.37 -3.75
N ARG A 55 13.29 6.18 -4.18
CA ARG A 55 14.70 5.89 -4.51
C ARG A 55 15.12 6.39 -5.89
N GLY A 56 14.20 6.95 -6.70
CA GLY A 56 14.50 7.37 -8.06
C GLY A 56 14.65 6.22 -9.06
N GLU A 57 14.25 5.00 -8.70
CA GLU A 57 14.25 3.79 -9.53
C GLU A 57 13.03 3.75 -10.48
N ALA A 58 12.58 4.91 -10.96
CA ALA A 58 11.61 4.98 -12.03
C ALA A 58 12.26 4.35 -13.26
N LYS A 59 11.81 3.14 -13.64
CA LYS A 59 12.38 2.36 -14.75
C LYS A 59 12.77 3.27 -15.92
N THR A 60 14.07 3.42 -16.14
CA THR A 60 14.62 3.56 -17.49
C THR A 60 14.40 2.21 -18.15
N GLY A 61 13.23 2.05 -18.78
CA GLY A 61 12.89 0.91 -19.62
C GLY A 61 12.44 1.44 -20.97
#